data_AF-A0A7X7J4Q6-F1
#
_entry.id   AF-A0A7X7J4Q6-F1
#
_cell.length_a   1.000
_cell.length_b   1.000
_cell.length_c   1.000
_cell.angle_alpha   90.00
_cell.angle_beta   90.00
_cell.angle_gamma   90.00
#
_symmetry.space_group_name_H-M   'P 1'
#
loop_
_entity.id
_entity.type
_entity.pdbx_description
1 polymer ?
#
loop_
_entity_poly.entity_id
_entity_poly.type
_entity_poly.pdbx_seq_one_letter_code
_entity_poly.pdbx_strand_id
1 'polypeptide(L)'
;MEKKTLKIMLDFIAGPIWGYRYEEDEKKYTCGIPVLDDDEELISLHEEIQDLYSSYYHFDYNDLPCYFDEEQEKKDKGKMLSLFKRLLDRIHKLNDGSFVVEDLETERIRNL
;
A
#
# COMPACT_ATOMS: atom_id res chain seq x y z
N MET A 1 -10.93 -11.22 22.64
CA MET A 1 -10.74 -11.55 21.22
C MET A 1 -9.46 -10.84 20.79
N GLU A 2 -8.50 -11.56 20.24
CA GLU A 2 -7.28 -10.96 19.70
C GLU A 2 -7.65 -10.18 18.43
N LYS A 3 -7.21 -8.91 18.34
CA LYS A 3 -7.49 -8.08 17.15
C LYS A 3 -6.51 -8.43 16.05
N LYS A 4 -6.97 -8.49 14.80
CA LYS A 4 -6.06 -8.61 13.66
C LYS A 4 -5.23 -7.33 13.52
N THR A 5 -4.00 -7.46 13.07
CA THR A 5 -3.15 -6.32 12.71
C THR A 5 -3.13 -6.18 11.20
N LEU A 6 -3.59 -5.03 10.69
CA LEU A 6 -3.42 -4.63 9.30
C LEU A 6 -2.11 -3.87 9.17
N LYS A 7 -1.14 -4.48 8.50
CA LYS A 7 0.16 -3.87 8.26
C LYS A 7 0.12 -3.02 7.00
N ILE A 8 0.67 -1.81 7.09
CA ILE A 8 0.83 -0.88 5.98
C ILE A 8 2.32 -0.66 5.73
N MET A 9 2.80 -1.10 4.57
CA MET A 9 4.22 -1.12 4.20
C MET A 9 4.36 -1.26 2.69
N LEU A 10 5.33 -0.55 2.09
CA LEU A 10 5.73 -0.75 0.71
C LEU A 10 6.88 -1.75 0.62
N ASP A 11 6.83 -2.58 -0.41
CA ASP A 11 7.90 -3.50 -0.78
C ASP A 11 7.96 -3.61 -2.30
N PHE A 12 9.06 -4.14 -2.83
CA PHE A 12 9.22 -4.35 -4.26
C PHE A 12 8.01 -5.08 -4.82
N ILE A 13 7.39 -4.51 -5.86
CA ILE A 13 6.19 -5.00 -6.58
C ILE A 13 4.93 -5.22 -5.73
N ALA A 14 4.93 -4.88 -4.44
CA ALA A 14 3.81 -5.07 -3.53
C ALA A 14 3.08 -3.74 -3.28
N GLY A 15 1.74 -3.79 -3.20
CA GLY A 15 0.96 -2.65 -2.77
C GLY A 15 1.00 -2.44 -1.25
N PRO A 16 0.50 -1.29 -0.76
CA PRO A 16 0.72 -0.83 0.61
C PRO A 16 -0.04 -1.62 1.67
N ILE A 17 -1.14 -2.30 1.32
CA ILE A 17 -1.91 -3.15 2.25
C ILE A 17 -1.30 -4.55 2.22
N TRP A 18 -0.64 -4.95 3.31
CA TRP A 18 0.03 -6.23 3.35
C TRP A 18 -0.94 -7.42 3.32
N GLY A 19 -0.67 -8.39 2.46
CA GLY A 19 -1.50 -9.56 2.26
C GLY A 19 -2.76 -9.33 1.41
N TYR A 20 -2.92 -8.13 0.84
CA TYR A 20 -3.98 -7.84 -0.12
C TYR A 20 -3.76 -8.65 -1.40
N ARG A 21 -4.76 -9.42 -1.80
CA ARG A 21 -4.69 -10.29 -2.97
C ARG A 21 -6.08 -10.58 -3.51
N TYR A 22 -6.14 -10.99 -4.77
CA TYR A 22 -7.35 -11.56 -5.35
C TYR A 22 -7.41 -13.06 -5.04
N GLU A 23 -8.53 -13.51 -4.45
CA GLU A 23 -8.83 -14.93 -4.22
C GLU A 23 -9.70 -15.44 -5.37
N GLU A 24 -9.14 -16.33 -6.21
CA GLU A 24 -9.81 -16.86 -7.40
C GLU A 24 -11.08 -17.66 -7.09
N ASP A 25 -11.05 -18.46 -6.03
CA ASP A 25 -12.18 -19.32 -5.63
C ASP A 25 -13.39 -18.48 -5.18
N GLU A 26 -13.13 -17.36 -4.51
CA GLU A 26 -14.16 -16.45 -3.99
C GLU A 26 -14.44 -15.27 -4.92
N LYS A 27 -13.62 -15.09 -5.97
CA LYS A 27 -13.65 -13.99 -6.94
C LYS A 27 -13.68 -12.60 -6.28
N LYS A 28 -12.83 -12.40 -5.28
CA LYS A 28 -12.83 -11.18 -4.46
C LYS A 28 -11.44 -10.72 -4.08
N TYR A 29 -11.31 -9.44 -3.76
CA TYR A 29 -10.08 -8.90 -3.17
C TYR A 29 -10.16 -8.95 -1.64
N THR A 30 -9.09 -9.46 -1.01
CA THR A 30 -9.06 -9.61 0.44
C THR A 30 -7.69 -9.36 1.05
N CYS A 31 -7.67 -8.75 2.24
CA CYS A 31 -6.52 -8.79 3.18
C CYS A 31 -6.76 -9.73 4.37
N GLY A 32 -7.84 -10.53 4.33
CA GLY A 32 -8.30 -11.35 5.45
C GLY A 32 -9.01 -10.55 6.54
N ILE A 33 -9.41 -9.30 6.28
CA ILE A 33 -10.22 -8.47 7.19
C ILE A 33 -11.54 -8.16 6.47
N PRO A 34 -12.64 -8.85 6.81
CA PRO A 34 -13.87 -8.80 6.01
C PRO A 34 -14.45 -7.40 5.78
N VAL A 35 -14.27 -6.46 6.72
CA VAL A 35 -14.77 -5.08 6.57
C VAL A 35 -13.98 -4.22 5.59
N LEU A 36 -12.82 -4.71 5.12
CA LEU A 36 -11.97 -4.05 4.13
C LEU A 36 -11.99 -4.75 2.77
N ASP A 37 -12.56 -5.96 2.72
CA ASP A 37 -12.64 -6.75 1.50
C ASP A 37 -13.63 -6.11 0.52
N ASP A 38 -13.30 -6.16 -0.79
CA ASP A 38 -14.09 -5.60 -1.90
C ASP A 38 -14.44 -4.09 -1.81
N ASP A 39 -13.79 -3.33 -0.93
CA ASP A 39 -13.95 -1.88 -0.89
C ASP A 39 -13.27 -1.23 -2.10
N GLU A 40 -14.08 -0.81 -3.09
CA GLU A 40 -13.58 -0.25 -4.37
C GLU A 40 -12.61 0.93 -4.19
N GLU A 41 -12.84 1.79 -3.18
CA GLU A 41 -11.97 2.93 -2.90
C GLU A 41 -10.61 2.45 -2.36
N LEU A 42 -10.59 1.47 -1.45
CA LEU A 42 -9.34 0.86 -0.98
C LEU A 42 -8.59 0.12 -2.09
N ILE A 43 -9.29 -0.64 -2.94
CA ILE A 43 -8.69 -1.33 -4.09
C ILE A 43 -7.97 -0.30 -4.96
N SER A 44 -8.69 0.74 -5.37
CA SER A 44 -8.13 1.78 -6.25
C SER A 44 -6.95 2.50 -5.61
N LEU A 45 -7.01 2.83 -4.32
CA LEU A 45 -5.89 3.46 -3.61
C LEU A 45 -4.69 2.53 -3.45
N HIS A 46 -4.93 1.24 -3.21
CA HIS A 46 -3.89 0.22 -3.12
C HIS A 46 -3.13 0.11 -4.44
N GLU A 47 -3.85 -0.02 -5.54
CA GLU A 47 -3.29 -0.10 -6.90
C GLU A 47 -2.57 1.20 -7.29
N GLU A 48 -3.17 2.37 -7.04
CA GLU A 48 -2.55 3.67 -7.37
C GLU A 48 -1.21 3.87 -6.64
N ILE A 49 -1.13 3.48 -5.37
CA ILE A 49 0.11 3.54 -4.59
C ILE A 49 1.13 2.50 -5.09
N GLN A 50 0.68 1.27 -5.37
CA GLN A 50 1.54 0.22 -5.90
C GLN A 50 2.16 0.62 -7.24
N ASP A 51 1.37 1.16 -8.16
CA ASP A 51 1.82 1.63 -9.46
C ASP A 51 2.84 2.75 -9.33
N LEU A 52 2.57 3.73 -8.46
CA LEU A 52 3.50 4.83 -8.21
C LEU A 52 4.82 4.32 -7.65
N TYR A 53 4.80 3.47 -6.63
CA TYR A 53 6.03 2.95 -6.03
C TYR A 53 6.79 2.05 -6.99
N SER A 54 6.08 1.21 -7.75
CA SER A 54 6.67 0.33 -8.77
C SER A 54 7.32 1.13 -9.91
N SER A 55 6.80 2.32 -10.23
CA SER A 55 7.37 3.21 -11.26
C SER A 55 8.76 3.73 -10.93
N TYR A 56 9.20 3.65 -9.67
CA TYR A 56 10.56 4.05 -9.28
C TYR A 56 11.58 2.96 -9.60
N TYR A 57 11.14 1.74 -9.90
CA TYR A 57 12.03 0.66 -10.32
C TYR A 57 12.22 0.68 -11.83
N HIS A 58 13.48 0.73 -12.23
CA HIS A 58 13.92 0.62 -13.61
C HIS A 58 14.67 -0.70 -13.80
N PHE A 59 14.37 -1.41 -14.88
CA PHE A 59 15.02 -2.68 -15.24
C PHE A 59 16.00 -2.46 -16.38
N ASP A 60 17.11 -3.19 -16.37
CA ASP A 60 18.17 -3.10 -17.38
C ASP A 60 18.69 -1.66 -17.58
N TYR A 61 18.83 -0.92 -16.48
CA TYR A 61 19.20 0.49 -16.47
C TYR A 61 20.57 0.70 -15.80
N ASN A 62 21.45 1.49 -16.41
CA ASN A 62 22.81 1.77 -15.91
C ASN A 62 23.63 0.50 -15.55
N ASP A 63 23.57 -0.53 -16.39
CA ASP A 63 24.22 -1.84 -16.18
C ASP A 63 23.76 -2.58 -14.90
N LEU A 64 22.65 -2.14 -14.28
CA LEU A 64 22.03 -2.80 -13.13
C LEU A 64 20.76 -3.57 -13.56
N PRO A 65 20.54 -4.78 -13.02
CA PRO A 65 19.35 -5.56 -13.33
C PRO A 65 18.06 -4.93 -12.76
N CYS A 66 18.19 -4.19 -11.66
CA CYS A 66 17.10 -3.46 -11.03
C CYS A 66 17.69 -2.22 -10.33
N TYR A 67 17.22 -1.05 -10.71
CA TYR A 67 17.63 0.24 -10.15
C TYR A 67 16.41 0.95 -9.57
N PHE A 68 16.51 1.44 -8.34
CA PHE A 68 15.46 2.22 -7.69
C PHE A 68 15.81 3.71 -7.74
N ASP A 69 14.92 4.52 -8.31
CA ASP A 69 15.09 5.96 -8.49
C ASP A 69 14.69 6.74 -7.23
N GLU A 70 15.61 6.78 -6.25
CA GLU A 70 15.44 7.52 -5.00
C GLU A 70 15.17 9.02 -5.22
N GLU A 71 15.71 9.60 -6.29
CA GLU A 71 15.53 11.02 -6.60
C GLU A 71 14.12 11.31 -7.11
N GLN A 72 13.54 10.39 -7.89
CA GLN A 72 12.14 10.48 -8.27
C GLN A 72 11.22 10.22 -7.07
N GLU A 73 11.53 9.26 -6.19
CA GLU A 73 10.78 9.01 -4.96
C GLU A 73 10.71 10.28 -4.08
N LYS A 74 11.84 10.97 -3.87
CA LYS A 74 11.90 12.23 -3.12
C LYS A 74 11.06 13.34 -3.75
N LYS A 75 11.08 13.46 -5.09
CA LYS A 75 10.25 14.46 -5.80
C LYS A 75 8.77 14.20 -5.62
N ASP A 76 8.37 12.94 -5.63
CA ASP A 76 6.98 12.51 -5.50
C ASP A 76 6.53 12.32 -4.04
N LYS A 77 7.39 12.56 -3.05
CA LYS A 77 7.10 12.46 -1.61
C LYS A 77 5.74 13.06 -1.23
N GLY A 78 5.42 14.26 -1.72
CA GLY A 78 4.15 14.92 -1.44
C GLY A 78 2.93 14.18 -2.02
N LYS A 79 3.09 13.63 -3.24
CA LYS A 79 2.06 12.80 -3.88
C LYS A 79 1.86 11.50 -3.10
N MET A 80 2.93 10.80 -2.74
CA MET A 80 2.87 9.56 -1.98
C MET A 80 2.20 9.78 -0.61
N LEU A 81 2.59 10.80 0.14
CA LEU A 81 1.94 11.13 1.43
C LEU A 81 0.45 11.46 1.29
N SER A 82 0.06 12.13 0.21
CA SER A 82 -1.36 12.42 -0.07
C SER A 82 -2.15 11.14 -0.32
N LEU A 83 -1.57 10.16 -1.02
CA LEU A 83 -2.21 8.86 -1.26
C LEU A 83 -2.33 8.04 0.03
N PHE A 84 -1.26 7.95 0.82
CA PHE A 84 -1.29 7.27 2.12
C PHE A 84 -2.32 7.88 3.08
N LYS A 85 -2.44 9.21 3.10
CA LYS A 85 -3.49 9.87 3.89
C LYS A 85 -4.88 9.41 3.46
N ARG A 86 -5.18 9.37 2.16
CA ARG A 86 -6.48 8.91 1.64
C ARG A 86 -6.73 7.43 2.01
N LEU A 87 -5.72 6.58 1.85
CA LEU A 87 -5.77 5.16 2.19
C LEU A 87 -6.09 4.96 3.68
N LEU A 88 -5.32 5.58 4.57
CA LEU A 88 -5.51 5.48 6.01
C LEU A 88 -6.85 6.07 6.46
N ASP A 89 -7.25 7.21 5.91
CA ASP A 89 -8.57 7.80 6.18
C ASP A 89 -9.70 6.84 5.81
N ARG A 90 -9.58 6.11 4.69
CA ARG A 90 -10.58 5.10 4.28
C ARG A 90 -10.58 3.88 5.20
N ILE A 91 -9.40 3.33 5.52
CA ILE A 91 -9.26 2.21 6.47
C ILE A 91 -9.87 2.56 7.83
N HIS A 92 -9.61 3.76 8.35
CA HIS A 92 -10.15 4.19 9.64
C HIS A 92 -11.67 4.37 9.64
N LYS A 93 -12.26 4.79 8.51
CA LYS A 93 -13.73 4.87 8.37
C LYS A 93 -14.39 3.49 8.37
N LEU A 94 -13.74 2.49 7.78
CA LEU A 94 -14.23 1.11 7.72
C LEU A 94 -13.94 0.31 8.99
N ASN A 95 -13.06 0.81 9.86
CA ASN A 95 -12.68 0.11 11.07
C ASN A 95 -13.86 0.02 12.06
N ASP A 96 -14.41 -1.18 12.19
CA ASP A 96 -15.51 -1.56 13.09
C ASP A 96 -15.01 -1.99 14.50
N GLY A 97 -13.71 -1.87 14.75
CA GLY A 97 -13.04 -2.30 15.98
C GLY A 97 -12.43 -3.70 15.93
N SER A 98 -12.60 -4.45 14.83
CA SER A 98 -12.08 -5.82 14.65
C SER A 98 -10.57 -5.90 14.41
N PHE A 99 -9.93 -4.79 14.02
CA PHE A 99 -8.51 -4.74 13.73
C PHE A 99 -7.83 -3.45 14.22
N VAL A 100 -6.50 -3.48 14.25
CA VAL A 100 -5.62 -2.31 14.47
C VAL A 100 -4.75 -2.10 13.25
N VAL A 101 -4.35 -0.85 13.00
CA VAL A 101 -3.46 -0.49 11.88
C VAL A 101 -2.04 -0.35 12.42
N GLU A 102 -1.10 -1.04 11.79
CA GLU A 102 0.33 -0.86 11.99
C GLU A 102 0.92 -0.18 10.74
N ASP A 103 1.11 1.13 10.82
CA ASP A 103 1.67 1.94 9.73
C ASP A 103 3.19 2.06 9.89
N LEU A 104 3.93 1.40 9.00
CA LEU A 104 5.39 1.43 8.97
C LEU A 104 5.95 2.34 7.87
N GLU A 105 5.06 2.94 7.06
CA GLU A 105 5.44 3.51 5.78
C GLU A 105 5.37 5.04 5.79
N THR A 106 4.34 5.61 6.42
CA THR A 106 4.15 7.07 6.41
C THR A 106 5.34 7.83 7.01
N GLU A 107 5.91 7.34 8.11
CA GLU A 107 7.10 7.96 8.71
C GLU A 107 8.35 7.77 7.87
N ARG A 108 8.52 6.64 7.18
CA ARG A 108 9.64 6.45 6.24
C ARG A 108 9.55 7.50 5.12
N ILE A 109 8.39 7.66 4.51
CA ILE A 109 8.15 8.63 3.44
C ILE A 109 8.37 10.08 3.93
N ARG A 110 7.93 10.40 5.16
CA ARG A 110 8.18 11.74 5.76
C ARG A 110 9.66 12.06 5.92
N ASN A 111 10.51 11.04 6.07
CA ASN A 111 11.95 11.16 6.28
C ASN A 111 12.78 11.02 4.99
N LEU A 112 12.15 10.91 3.82
CA LEU A 112 12.80 11.02 2.50
C LEU A 112 13.42 12.40 2.25
#